data_AF-A0A916Y4E5-F1
#
_entry.id   AF-A0A916Y4E5-F1
#
_cell.length_a   1.000
_cell.length_b   1.000
_cell.length_c   1.000
_cell.angle_alpha   90.00
_cell.angle_beta   90.00
_cell.angle_gamma   90.00
#
_symmetry.space_group_name_H-M   'P 1'
#
loop_
_entity.id
_entity.type
_entity.pdbx_description
1 polymer ?
#
loop_
_entity_poly.entity_id
_entity_poly.type
_entity_poly.pdbx_seq_one_letter_code
_entity_poly.pdbx_strand_id
1 'polypeptide(L)'
;MSPAASVRALKAAEAGRLLAGAIATSPLLSAEAKQRGLAESDLAAMVLAKASEAAAEIASIEAQRQAAQADIDAAASPLAINAIIERIL
;
A
#
# COMPACT_ATOMS: atom_id res chain seq x y z
N MET A 1 -11.90 1.71 -7.06
CA MET A 1 -11.03 0.73 -6.36
C MET A 1 -11.18 -0.62 -7.07
N SER A 2 -10.10 -1.30 -7.44
CA SER A 2 -10.22 -2.59 -8.15
C SER A 2 -10.65 -3.70 -7.17
N PRO A 3 -11.36 -4.75 -7.64
CA PRO A 3 -11.73 -5.88 -6.78
C PRO A 3 -10.55 -6.50 -6.03
N ALA A 4 -9.38 -6.59 -6.67
CA ALA A 4 -8.15 -7.10 -6.06
C ALA A 4 -7.59 -6.19 -4.95
N ALA A 5 -7.75 -4.88 -5.07
CA ALA A 5 -7.37 -3.94 -4.01
C ALA A 5 -8.28 -4.08 -2.79
N SER A 6 -9.59 -4.22 -3.00
CA SER A 6 -10.56 -4.44 -1.93
C SER A 6 -10.27 -5.73 -1.15
N VAL A 7 -9.98 -6.83 -1.84
CA VAL A 7 -9.64 -8.11 -1.19
C VAL A 7 -8.34 -7.99 -0.36
N ARG A 8 -7.31 -7.30 -0.88
CA ARG A 8 -6.07 -7.07 -0.12
C ARG A 8 -6.30 -6.24 1.14
N ALA A 9 -7.12 -5.20 1.06
CA ALA A 9 -7.47 -4.37 2.22
C ALA A 9 -8.25 -5.17 3.28
N LEU A 10 -9.22 -6.00 2.86
CA LEU A 10 -9.95 -6.89 3.76
C LEU A 10 -9.03 -7.91 4.44
N LYS A 11 -8.10 -8.52 3.70
CA LYS A 11 -7.09 -9.42 4.26
C LYS A 11 -6.18 -8.73 5.27
N ALA A 12 -5.74 -7.51 5.00
CA ALA A 12 -4.92 -6.74 5.95
C ALA A 12 -5.69 -6.39 7.23
N ALA A 13 -6.96 -5.99 7.11
CA ALA A 13 -7.82 -5.73 8.27
C ALA A 13 -8.08 -7.00 9.10
N GLU A 14 -8.29 -8.14 8.43
CA GLU A 14 -8.44 -9.43 9.08
C GLU A 14 -7.16 -9.86 9.79
N ALA A 15 -6.00 -9.71 9.15
CA ALA A 15 -4.69 -10.03 9.73
C ALA A 15 -4.40 -9.21 10.99
N GLY A 16 -4.69 -7.90 10.95
CA GLY A 16 -4.54 -7.03 12.11
C GLY A 16 -5.41 -7.48 13.30
N ARG A 17 -6.67 -7.84 13.02
CA ARG A 17 -7.59 -8.34 14.07
C ARG A 17 -7.18 -9.71 14.60
N LEU A 18 -6.69 -10.62 13.75
CA LEU A 18 -6.23 -11.94 14.15
C LEU A 18 -5.01 -11.84 15.10
N LEU A 19 -4.00 -11.07 14.72
CA LEU A 19 -2.79 -10.90 15.54
C LEU A 19 -3.05 -10.12 16.83
N ALA A 20 -4.06 -9.26 16.85
CA ALA A 20 -4.52 -8.59 18.07
C ALA A 20 -5.38 -9.50 18.98
N GLY A 21 -5.67 -10.74 18.58
CA GLY A 21 -6.57 -11.64 19.31
C GLY A 21 -8.03 -11.18 19.32
N ALA A 22 -8.40 -10.26 18.43
CA ALA A 22 -9.74 -9.64 18.39
C ALA A 22 -10.78 -10.49 17.64
N ILE A 23 -10.33 -11.50 16.88
CA ILE A 23 -11.19 -12.47 16.20
C ILE A 23 -10.64 -13.88 16.40
N ALA A 24 -11.55 -14.84 16.56
CA ALA A 24 -11.20 -16.27 16.68
C ALA A 24 -11.11 -16.97 15.31
N THR A 25 -11.66 -16.37 14.26
CA THR A 25 -11.69 -16.93 12.91
C THR A 25 -11.25 -15.89 11.89
N SER A 26 -10.51 -16.35 10.89
CA SER A 26 -10.00 -15.52 9.80
C SER A 26 -10.25 -16.21 8.45
N PRO A 27 -11.48 -16.23 7.92
CA PRO A 27 -11.83 -17.03 6.74
C PRO A 27 -11.01 -16.67 5.48
N LEU A 28 -10.65 -15.40 5.28
CA LEU A 28 -9.86 -14.97 4.12
C LEU A 28 -8.41 -15.43 4.25
N LEU A 29 -7.86 -15.42 5.47
CA LEU A 29 -6.50 -15.88 5.74
C LEU A 29 -6.43 -17.41 5.82
N SER A 30 -7.39 -18.07 6.44
CA SER A 30 -7.45 -19.53 6.60
C SER A 30 -7.42 -20.25 5.26
N ALA A 31 -8.22 -19.78 4.29
CA ALA A 31 -8.26 -20.37 2.95
C ALA A 31 -6.89 -20.25 2.25
N GLU A 32 -6.25 -19.09 2.35
CA GLU A 32 -4.96 -18.82 1.72
C GLU A 32 -3.80 -19.50 2.45
N ALA A 33 -3.82 -19.55 3.78
CA ALA A 33 -2.84 -20.22 4.61
C ALA A 33 -2.83 -21.72 4.31
N LYS A 34 -4.02 -22.34 4.23
CA LYS A 34 -4.18 -23.75 3.83
C LYS A 34 -3.67 -24.01 2.42
N GLN A 35 -3.98 -23.13 1.46
CA GLN A 35 -3.50 -23.26 0.09
C GLN A 35 -1.98 -23.17 -0.01
N ARG A 36 -1.35 -22.36 0.85
CA ARG A 36 0.10 -22.10 0.85
C ARG A 36 0.89 -23.00 1.81
N GLY A 37 0.22 -23.81 2.63
CA GLY A 37 0.87 -24.64 3.65
C GLY A 37 1.53 -23.82 4.77
N LEU A 38 0.98 -22.66 5.11
CA LEU A 38 1.51 -21.76 6.14
C LEU A 38 0.62 -21.77 7.39
N ALA A 39 1.19 -21.43 8.54
CA ALA A 39 0.40 -21.08 9.71
C ALA A 39 -0.34 -19.74 9.44
N GLU A 40 -1.56 -19.61 9.97
CA GLU A 40 -2.37 -18.39 9.78
C GLU A 40 -1.70 -17.15 10.37
N SER A 41 -1.01 -17.30 11.51
CA SER A 41 -0.23 -16.23 12.14
C SER A 41 0.91 -15.73 11.25
N ASP A 42 1.61 -16.64 10.57
CA ASP A 42 2.72 -16.31 9.68
C ASP A 42 2.20 -15.58 8.45
N LEU A 43 1.12 -16.09 7.86
CA LEU A 43 0.47 -15.42 6.74
C LEU A 43 -0.05 -14.03 7.15
N ALA A 44 -0.65 -13.89 8.33
CA ALA A 44 -1.12 -12.61 8.83
C ALA A 44 0.02 -11.59 8.97
N ALA A 45 1.16 -12.00 9.54
CA ALA A 45 2.34 -11.15 9.64
C ALA A 45 2.84 -10.71 8.26
N MET A 46 2.93 -11.64 7.29
CA MET A 46 3.33 -11.33 5.91
C MET A 46 2.36 -10.37 5.21
N VAL A 47 1.05 -10.54 5.41
CA VAL A 47 0.02 -9.66 4.83
C VAL A 47 0.16 -8.24 5.37
N LEU A 48 0.36 -8.09 6.68
CA LEU A 48 0.56 -6.77 7.29
C LEU A 48 1.86 -6.10 6.83
N ALA A 49 2.96 -6.84 6.75
CA ALA A 49 4.23 -6.32 6.24
C ALA A 49 4.06 -5.76 4.82
N LYS A 50 3.46 -6.55 3.92
CA LYS A 50 3.16 -6.11 2.54
C LYS A 50 2.22 -4.92 2.48
N ALA A 51 1.21 -4.86 3.36
CA ALA A 51 0.30 -3.71 3.42
C ALA A 51 1.04 -2.45 3.86
N SER A 52 1.98 -2.56 4.82
CA SER A 52 2.82 -1.45 5.27
C SER A 52 3.78 -0.98 4.19
N GLU A 53 4.44 -1.90 3.47
CA GLU A 53 5.32 -1.58 2.34
C GLU A 53 4.56 -0.82 1.24
N ALA A 54 3.38 -1.32 0.85
CA ALA A 54 2.55 -0.67 -0.15
C ALA A 54 2.07 0.72 0.30
N ALA A 55 1.74 0.89 1.58
CA ALA A 55 1.36 2.19 2.13
C ALA A 55 2.54 3.18 2.11
N ALA A 56 3.75 2.73 2.45
CA ALA A 56 4.96 3.54 2.39
C ALA A 56 5.31 3.95 0.95
N GLU A 57 5.17 3.04 -0.01
CA GLU A 57 5.39 3.32 -1.43
C GLU A 57 4.39 4.37 -1.95
N ILE A 58 3.10 4.22 -1.65
CA ILE A 58 2.07 5.21 -2.00
C ILE A 58 2.40 6.57 -1.39
N ALA A 59 2.73 6.62 -0.09
CA ALA A 59 3.08 7.87 0.58
C ALA A 59 4.31 8.54 -0.06
N SER A 60 5.32 7.77 -0.46
CA SER A 60 6.50 8.27 -1.17
C SER A 60 6.13 8.87 -2.53
N ILE A 61 5.32 8.17 -3.32
CA ILE A 61 4.84 8.66 -4.63
C ILE A 61 4.02 9.94 -4.45
N GLU A 62 3.14 10.01 -3.45
CA GLU A 62 2.35 11.19 -3.18
C GLU A 62 3.20 12.38 -2.73
N ALA A 63 4.23 12.15 -1.91
CA ALA A 63 5.18 13.19 -1.52
C ALA A 63 5.95 13.73 -2.74
N GLN A 64 6.42 12.85 -3.63
CA GLN A 64 7.07 13.25 -4.87
C GLN A 64 6.13 14.06 -5.78
N ARG A 65 4.87 13.62 -5.90
CA ARG A 65 3.83 14.33 -6.67
C ARG A 65 3.59 15.74 -6.12
N GLN A 66 3.50 15.87 -4.79
CA GLN A 66 3.28 17.17 -4.14
C GLN A 66 4.48 18.09 -4.30
N ALA A 67 5.71 17.56 -4.16
CA ALA A 67 6.93 18.32 -4.40
C ALA A 67 7.02 18.82 -5.86
N ALA A 68 6.74 17.93 -6.82
CA ALA A 68 6.67 18.29 -8.24
C ALA A 68 5.64 19.39 -8.51
N GLN A 69 4.45 19.28 -7.92
CA GLN A 69 3.40 20.29 -8.07
C GLN A 69 3.83 21.64 -7.49
N ALA A 70 4.46 21.65 -6.31
CA ALA A 70 4.96 22.87 -5.69
C ALA A 70 6.06 23.55 -6.54
N ASP A 71 6.96 22.75 -7.13
CA ASP A 71 7.98 23.27 -8.04
C ASP A 71 7.36 23.88 -9.32
N ILE A 72 6.31 23.25 -9.87
CA ILE A 72 5.55 23.78 -11.02
C ILE A 72 4.85 25.09 -10.65
N ASP A 73 4.19 25.15 -9.49
CA ASP A 73 3.47 26.34 -9.02
C ASP A 73 4.42 27.52 -8.76
N ALA A 74 5.67 27.25 -8.38
CA ALA A 74 6.72 28.26 -8.16
C ALA A 74 7.46 28.66 -9.45
N ALA A 75 7.25 27.96 -10.57
CA ALA A 75 8.01 28.19 -11.79
C ALA A 75 7.67 29.54 -12.43
N ALA A 76 8.69 30.38 -12.63
CA ALA A 76 8.52 31.72 -13.20
C ALA A 76 8.33 31.74 -14.74
N SER A 77 8.43 30.58 -15.41
CA SER A 77 8.28 30.50 -16.87
C SER A 77 7.91 29.09 -17.36
N PRO A 78 7.31 28.97 -18.57
CA PRO A 78 7.05 27.67 -19.20
C PRO A 78 8.30 26.81 -19.42
N LEU A 79 9.47 27.42 -19.68
CA LEU A 79 10.74 26.68 -19.84
C LEU A 79 11.17 26.02 -18.52
N ALA A 80 10.96 26.69 -17.39
CA ALA A 80 11.24 26.11 -16.08
C ALA A 80 10.29 24.95 -15.75
N ILE A 81 9.02 25.03 -16.16
CA ILE A 81 8.04 23.93 -16.03
C ILE A 81 8.49 22.71 -16.84
N ASN A 82 8.93 22.90 -18.10
CA ASN A 82 9.42 21.79 -18.93
C ASN A 82 10.61 21.08 -18.28
N ALA A 83 11.57 21.82 -17.72
CA ALA A 83 12.72 21.24 -17.02
C ALA A 83 12.32 20.45 -15.76
N ILE A 84 11.26 20.86 -15.06
CA ILE A 84 10.71 20.12 -13.91
C ILE A 84 10.06 18.80 -14.37
N ILE A 85 9.27 18.84 -15.46
CA ILE A 85 8.61 17.65 -16.02
C ILE A 85 9.65 16.61 -16.49
N GLU A 86 10.70 17.05 -17.18
CA GLU A 86 11.79 16.17 -17.65
C GLU A 86 12.54 15.46 -16.51
N ARG A 87 12.55 16.01 -15.30
CA ARG A 87 13.18 15.39 -14.11
C ARG A 87 12.32 14.29 -13.47
N ILE A 88 11.01 14.29 -13.73
CA ILE A 88 10.03 13.41 -13.07
C ILE A 88 9.68 12.19 -13.96
N LEU A 89 9.89 12.30 -15.28
CA LEU A 89 9.69 11.24 -16.27
C LEU A 89 10.89 10.30 -16.37
#